data_AF-A0A497GZ20-F1
#
_entry.id   AF-A0A497GZ20-F1
#
_cell.length_a   1.000
_cell.length_b   1.000
_cell.length_c   1.000
_cell.angle_alpha   90.00
_cell.angle_beta   90.00
_cell.angle_gamma   90.00
#
_symmetry.space_group_name_H-M   'P 1'
#
loop_
_entity.id
_entity.type
_entity.pdbx_description
1 polymer ?
#
loop_
_entity_poly.entity_id
_entity_poly.type
_entity_poly.pdbx_seq_one_letter_code
_entity_poly.pdbx_strand_id
1 'polypeptide(L)'
;KVYVTEISSARGWLDTGDHPYTFAFLDYALNGDVQVGPKETWQETVIWNGNEHTDGHGGTFGNITADNIMIIAALSNAEWHQGYAVPPREQPFDAYYVDDTAAAIPGMDTSPPQVTVEIPKEGYLYLMGKEIVPVGATVLIGAITARADANDAETGIGVVEFYVDDTLQSTVSSYPYEWLWDAPAFFKHTLKVVAKDFAGNTASDEREIWIFNI
;
A
#
# COMPACT_ATOMS: atom_id res chain seq x y z
N LYS A 1 -5.18 24.01 4.50
CA LYS A 1 -4.10 23.03 4.79
C LYS A 1 -4.73 21.67 5.11
N VAL A 2 -4.12 20.59 4.64
CA VAL A 2 -4.50 19.20 4.96
C VAL A 2 -3.34 18.55 5.70
N TYR A 3 -3.55 18.27 6.98
CA TYR A 3 -2.59 17.75 7.94
C TYR A 3 -2.67 16.22 7.95
N VAL A 4 -1.52 15.57 7.95
CA VAL A 4 -1.35 14.14 8.24
C VAL A 4 -0.87 14.03 9.68
N THR A 5 -1.63 13.33 10.50
CA THR A 5 -1.36 13.19 11.95
C THR A 5 -1.46 11.75 12.39
N GLU A 6 -0.77 11.41 13.48
CA GLU A 6 -1.00 10.14 14.18
C GLU A 6 -2.03 10.31 15.29
N ILE A 7 -2.99 9.39 15.39
CA ILE A 7 -3.98 9.36 16.47
C ILE A 7 -3.25 9.26 17.83
N SER A 8 -2.24 8.40 17.90
CA SER A 8 -1.30 8.28 19.02
C SER A 8 0.13 8.27 18.50
N SER A 9 1.01 9.08 19.09
CA SER A 9 2.42 9.14 18.68
C SER A 9 3.09 7.76 18.72
N ALA A 10 3.56 7.28 17.57
CA ALA A 10 4.35 6.06 17.46
C ALA A 10 5.86 6.31 17.71
N ARG A 11 6.27 7.57 17.77
CA ARG A 11 7.66 8.02 17.89
C ARG A 11 8.09 8.31 19.33
N GLY A 12 7.26 7.92 20.30
CA GLY A 12 7.54 8.12 21.72
C GLY A 12 7.54 9.59 22.14
N TRP A 13 6.83 10.46 21.43
CA TRP A 13 6.61 11.82 21.89
C TRP A 13 5.60 11.77 23.02
N LEU A 14 6.08 12.02 24.24
CA LEU A 14 5.27 11.96 25.45
C LEU A 14 4.92 13.37 25.94
N ASP A 15 3.71 13.52 26.49
CA ASP A 15 3.29 14.69 27.23
C ASP A 15 3.95 14.78 28.61
N THR A 16 3.65 15.83 29.37
CA THR A 16 4.21 16.02 30.72
C THR A 16 3.75 14.98 31.75
N GLY A 17 2.81 14.11 31.39
CA GLY A 17 2.32 13.00 32.20
C GLY A 17 2.79 11.63 31.70
N ASP A 18 3.79 11.57 30.82
CA ASP A 18 4.34 10.35 30.21
C ASP A 18 3.37 9.59 29.30
N HIS A 19 2.30 10.23 28.82
CA HIS A 19 1.40 9.63 27.81
C HIS A 19 1.81 10.04 26.40
N PRO A 20 1.67 9.18 25.38
CA PRO A 20 1.89 9.58 23.99
C PRO A 20 1.01 10.77 23.60
N TYR A 21 1.58 11.74 22.89
CA TYR A 21 0.79 12.81 22.30
C TYR A 21 -0.27 12.26 21.36
N THR A 22 -1.45 12.87 21.39
CA THR A 22 -2.53 12.61 20.43
C THR A 22 -2.47 13.62 19.28
N PHE A 23 -2.85 13.18 18.09
CA PHE A 23 -2.81 13.99 16.86
C PHE A 23 -1.42 14.56 16.58
N ALA A 24 -0.39 13.74 16.79
CA ALA A 24 0.99 14.13 16.54
C ALA A 24 1.16 14.49 15.06
N PHE A 25 1.54 15.74 14.79
CA PHE A 25 1.72 16.23 13.43
C PHE A 25 2.92 15.55 12.76
N LEU A 26 2.69 14.97 11.58
CA LEU A 26 3.74 14.37 10.76
C LEU A 26 4.14 15.33 9.64
N ASP A 27 3.21 15.61 8.72
CA ASP A 27 3.43 16.49 7.58
C ASP A 27 2.09 16.99 7.01
N TYR A 28 2.14 17.81 5.97
CA TYR A 28 0.99 18.21 5.17
C TYR A 28 0.84 17.33 3.93
N ALA A 29 -0.35 16.76 3.74
CA ALA A 29 -0.75 16.22 2.44
C ALA A 29 -1.00 17.34 1.43
N LEU A 30 -1.47 18.50 1.90
CA LEU A 30 -1.65 19.69 1.07
C LEU A 30 -1.39 20.95 1.90
N ASN A 31 -0.48 21.79 1.42
CA ASN A 31 -0.14 23.06 2.05
C ASN A 31 -0.07 24.16 0.98
N GLY A 32 -1.15 24.91 0.84
CA GLY A 32 -1.26 25.98 -0.13
C GLY A 32 -2.57 26.75 0.02
N ASP A 33 -2.66 27.84 -0.73
CA ASP A 33 -3.83 28.69 -0.81
C ASP A 33 -4.87 28.09 -1.77
N VAL A 34 -6.14 28.28 -1.45
CA VAL A 34 -7.26 27.90 -2.31
C VAL A 34 -8.08 29.15 -2.63
N GLN A 35 -8.43 29.32 -3.90
CA GLN A 35 -9.33 30.38 -4.36
C GLN A 35 -10.54 29.73 -5.03
N VAL A 36 -11.74 30.04 -4.53
CA VAL A 36 -13.00 29.50 -5.06
C VAL A 36 -13.92 30.67 -5.41
N GLY A 37 -14.40 30.71 -6.66
CA GLY A 37 -15.37 31.71 -7.08
C GLY A 37 -16.75 31.51 -6.45
N PRO A 38 -17.64 32.52 -6.52
CA PRO A 38 -19.00 32.39 -5.99
C PRO A 38 -19.75 31.22 -6.65
N LYS A 39 -20.24 30.28 -5.83
CA LYS A 39 -20.94 29.04 -6.27
C LYS A 39 -20.08 28.05 -7.04
N GLU A 40 -18.76 28.24 -7.09
CA GLU A 40 -17.85 27.24 -7.65
C GLU A 40 -17.53 26.17 -6.61
N THR A 41 -17.00 25.04 -7.09
CA THR A 41 -16.50 23.96 -6.25
C THR A 41 -15.07 23.68 -6.69
N TRP A 42 -14.17 23.58 -5.72
CA TRP A 42 -12.79 23.20 -5.93
C TRP A 42 -12.55 21.81 -5.34
N GLN A 43 -11.81 20.98 -6.07
CA GLN A 43 -11.46 19.62 -5.67
C GLN A 43 -10.02 19.33 -6.09
N GLU A 44 -9.29 18.65 -5.22
CA GLU A 44 -7.93 18.18 -5.48
C GLU A 44 -7.78 16.76 -4.93
N THR A 45 -6.96 15.95 -5.60
CA THR A 45 -6.59 14.60 -5.15
C THR A 45 -5.08 14.56 -5.01
N VAL A 46 -4.60 14.15 -3.85
CA VAL A 46 -3.17 14.02 -3.55
C VAL A 46 -2.88 12.59 -3.11
N ILE A 47 -1.79 12.03 -3.63
CA ILE A 47 -1.19 10.80 -3.12
C ILE A 47 -0.10 11.22 -2.15
N TRP A 48 -0.24 10.84 -0.88
CA TRP A 48 0.75 11.10 0.15
C TRP A 48 1.39 9.75 0.55
N ASN A 49 2.70 9.62 0.34
CA ASN A 49 3.45 8.39 0.62
C ASN A 49 4.43 8.62 1.76
N GLY A 50 4.19 8.05 2.95
CA GLY A 50 5.04 8.26 4.12
C GLY A 50 6.53 7.96 3.91
N ASN A 51 6.89 7.11 2.94
CA ASN A 51 8.30 6.85 2.58
C ASN A 51 9.00 8.01 1.89
N GLU A 52 8.26 8.94 1.30
CA GLU A 52 8.77 10.12 0.58
C GLU A 52 8.83 11.36 1.48
N HIS A 53 8.20 11.31 2.66
CA HIS A 53 8.13 12.41 3.61
C HIS A 53 9.08 12.17 4.79
N THR A 54 9.99 13.13 5.02
CA THR A 54 11.04 13.02 6.05
C THR A 54 10.57 13.51 7.41
N ASP A 55 11.05 12.85 8.46
CA ASP A 55 10.82 13.25 9.86
C ASP A 55 11.76 14.36 10.35
N GLY A 56 12.64 14.89 9.50
CA GLY A 56 13.64 15.89 9.88
C GLY A 56 14.82 15.35 10.70
N HIS A 57 14.88 14.03 10.96
CA HIS A 57 15.89 13.35 11.77
C HIS A 57 16.60 12.20 11.01
N GLY A 58 16.52 12.20 9.68
CA GLY A 58 17.15 11.20 8.82
C GLY A 58 16.31 9.94 8.58
N GLY A 59 15.05 9.93 9.04
CA GLY A 59 14.06 8.91 8.71
C GLY A 59 12.91 9.47 7.87
N THR A 60 11.93 8.60 7.63
CA THR A 60 10.69 8.90 6.92
C THR A 60 9.48 8.44 7.74
N PHE A 61 8.27 8.81 7.31
CA PHE A 61 7.02 8.31 7.89
C PHE A 61 6.59 6.98 7.26
N GLY A 62 7.52 6.19 6.70
CA GLY A 62 7.19 4.94 6.00
C GLY A 62 6.64 3.81 6.88
N ASN A 63 6.76 3.94 8.21
CA ASN A 63 6.32 2.94 9.19
C ASN A 63 4.94 3.22 9.79
N ILE A 64 4.22 4.21 9.30
CA ILE A 64 2.86 4.50 9.76
C ILE A 64 1.91 3.38 9.38
N THR A 65 0.84 3.23 10.16
CA THR A 65 -0.24 2.28 9.89
C THR A 65 -1.55 3.05 9.71
N ALA A 66 -2.40 2.62 8.78
CA ALA A 66 -3.62 3.34 8.44
C ALA A 66 -4.58 3.49 9.64
N ASP A 67 -4.57 2.53 10.58
CA ASP A 67 -5.36 2.55 11.82
C ASP A 67 -4.87 3.57 12.86
N ASN A 68 -3.66 4.11 12.69
CA ASN A 68 -3.09 5.14 13.56
C ASN A 68 -3.03 6.52 12.88
N ILE A 69 -3.66 6.72 11.73
CA ILE A 69 -3.62 8.00 11.01
C ILE A 69 -4.95 8.74 11.11
N MET A 70 -4.86 10.06 11.28
CA MET A 70 -5.98 10.97 11.08
C MET A 70 -5.57 12.10 10.13
N ILE A 71 -6.38 12.31 9.12
CA ILE A 71 -6.27 13.42 8.18
C ILE A 71 -7.17 14.54 8.66
N ILE A 72 -6.61 15.73 8.89
CA ILE A 72 -7.35 16.91 9.32
C ILE A 72 -7.21 17.96 8.23
N ALA A 73 -8.32 18.42 7.66
CA ALA A 73 -8.34 19.58 6.77
C ALA A 73 -8.80 20.80 7.57
N ALA A 74 -8.05 21.90 7.46
CA ALA A 74 -8.44 23.20 7.99
C ALA A 74 -8.38 24.24 6.88
N LEU A 75 -9.49 24.93 6.67
CA LEU A 75 -9.56 26.14 5.84
C LEU A 75 -9.41 27.33 6.77
N SER A 76 -8.43 28.18 6.50
CA SER A 76 -8.16 29.37 7.30
C SER A 76 -8.08 30.60 6.41
N ASN A 77 -8.30 31.76 7.00
CA ASN A 77 -7.99 33.03 6.34
C ASN A 77 -6.51 33.08 5.96
N ALA A 78 -6.18 33.76 4.86
CA ALA A 78 -4.80 33.99 4.42
C ALA A 78 -4.09 35.07 5.26
N GLU A 79 -4.84 35.92 5.97
CA GLU A 79 -4.27 36.91 6.87
C GLU A 79 -3.77 36.25 8.17
N TRP A 80 -2.47 36.41 8.43
CA TRP A 80 -1.84 35.94 9.66
C TRP A 80 -1.89 37.00 10.76
N HIS A 81 -1.82 36.53 12.00
CA HIS A 81 -1.70 37.33 13.22
C HIS A 81 -0.60 36.76 14.10
N GLN A 82 0.08 37.61 14.86
CA GLN A 82 1.13 37.15 15.77
C GLN A 82 0.52 36.41 16.98
N GLY A 83 0.76 35.11 17.08
CA GLY A 83 0.53 34.30 18.27
C GLY A 83 1.81 34.16 19.10
N TYR A 84 1.65 33.70 20.36
CA TYR A 84 2.76 33.40 21.28
C TYR A 84 2.48 32.09 21.99
N ALA A 85 3.39 31.11 21.86
CA ALA A 85 3.21 29.80 22.50
C ALA A 85 3.35 29.92 24.03
N VAL A 86 4.12 30.91 24.50
CA VAL A 86 4.22 31.29 25.91
C VAL A 86 3.73 32.74 26.07
N PRO A 87 2.51 32.95 26.56
CA PRO A 87 1.96 34.29 26.76
C PRO A 87 2.79 35.08 27.80
N PRO A 88 2.98 36.40 27.63
CA PRO A 88 2.33 37.25 26.62
C PRO A 88 3.15 37.49 25.35
N ARG A 89 4.48 37.24 25.32
CA ARG A 89 5.36 37.61 24.18
C ARG A 89 6.51 36.64 23.91
N GLU A 90 6.45 35.43 24.45
CA GLU A 90 7.52 34.44 24.28
C GLU A 90 7.12 33.40 23.23
N GLN A 91 8.10 32.95 22.44
CA GLN A 91 7.92 31.96 21.38
C GLN A 91 6.84 32.37 20.35
N PRO A 92 7.08 33.44 19.57
CA PRO A 92 6.13 33.92 18.57
C PRO A 92 5.90 32.89 17.45
N PHE A 93 4.68 32.80 16.96
CA PHE A 93 4.31 32.02 15.78
C PHE A 93 3.23 32.72 14.95
N ASP A 94 3.12 32.33 13.67
CA ASP A 94 2.10 32.84 12.76
C ASP A 94 0.78 32.09 12.99
N ALA A 95 -0.23 32.79 13.48
CA ALA A 95 -1.56 32.26 13.72
C ALA A 95 -2.52 32.70 12.61
N TYR A 96 -3.43 31.82 12.21
CA TYR A 96 -4.44 32.10 11.19
C TYR A 96 -5.82 31.74 11.76
N TYR A 97 -6.83 32.57 11.51
CA TYR A 97 -8.20 32.25 11.91
C TYR A 97 -8.75 31.14 11.03
N VAL A 98 -9.20 30.05 11.65
CA VAL A 98 -9.80 28.90 10.98
C VAL A 98 -11.28 29.19 10.72
N ASP A 99 -11.72 28.99 9.49
CA ASP A 99 -13.10 29.16 9.05
C ASP A 99 -13.86 27.83 9.13
N ASP A 100 -13.23 26.73 8.69
CA ASP A 100 -13.83 25.39 8.73
C ASP A 100 -12.78 24.30 8.96
N THR A 101 -13.22 23.20 9.57
CA THR A 101 -12.40 21.99 9.74
C THR A 101 -13.19 20.73 9.46
N ALA A 102 -12.51 19.79 8.82
CA ALA A 102 -12.99 18.43 8.64
C ALA A 102 -11.88 17.45 9.04
N ALA A 103 -12.25 16.27 9.50
CA ALA A 103 -11.27 15.24 9.78
C ALA A 103 -11.81 13.86 9.41
N ALA A 104 -10.92 12.99 8.96
CA ALA A 104 -11.21 11.62 8.59
C ALA A 104 -10.06 10.70 9.01
N ILE A 105 -10.41 9.49 9.42
CA ILE A 105 -9.47 8.38 9.57
C ILE A 105 -9.51 7.63 8.23
N PRO A 106 -8.36 7.31 7.61
CA PRO A 106 -8.35 6.48 6.40
C PRO A 106 -9.12 5.19 6.66
N GLY A 107 -9.94 4.77 5.71
CA GLY A 107 -10.60 3.47 5.80
C GLY A 107 -9.54 2.38 5.91
N MET A 108 -9.71 1.45 6.83
CA MET A 108 -8.93 0.21 6.83
C MET A 108 -9.50 -0.69 5.74
N ASP A 109 -8.69 -0.93 4.71
CA ASP A 109 -8.98 -1.96 3.74
C ASP A 109 -8.83 -3.32 4.44
N THR A 110 -9.95 -4.03 4.51
CA THR A 110 -10.05 -5.38 5.09
C THR A 110 -10.49 -6.40 4.06
N SER A 111 -10.64 -5.94 2.81
CA SER A 111 -11.09 -6.74 1.68
C SER A 111 -9.88 -7.51 1.16
N PRO A 112 -9.90 -8.86 1.14
CA PRO A 112 -8.83 -9.62 0.54
C PRO A 112 -8.69 -9.29 -0.96
N PRO A 113 -7.45 -9.26 -1.50
CA PRO A 113 -7.24 -9.13 -2.93
C PRO A 113 -7.83 -10.33 -3.69
N GLN A 114 -7.91 -10.23 -5.01
CA GLN A 114 -8.15 -11.37 -5.89
C GLN A 114 -6.84 -11.80 -6.54
N VAL A 115 -6.65 -13.11 -6.69
CA VAL A 115 -5.49 -13.68 -7.39
C VAL A 115 -5.88 -14.95 -8.13
N THR A 116 -5.26 -15.20 -9.28
CA THR A 116 -5.44 -16.42 -10.06
C THR A 116 -4.15 -16.83 -10.75
N VAL A 117 -3.85 -18.13 -10.78
CA VAL A 117 -2.79 -18.72 -11.61
C VAL A 117 -3.25 -18.70 -13.06
N GLU A 118 -2.73 -17.74 -13.83
CA GLU A 118 -3.04 -17.58 -15.25
C GLU A 118 -2.20 -18.52 -16.13
N ILE A 119 -0.91 -18.67 -15.80
CA ILE A 119 0.01 -19.61 -16.46
C ILE A 119 0.70 -20.47 -15.39
N PRO A 120 0.63 -21.80 -15.50
CA PRO A 120 -0.03 -22.59 -16.54
C PRO A 120 -1.56 -22.61 -16.39
N LYS A 121 -2.29 -22.68 -17.51
CA LYS A 121 -3.75 -22.91 -17.53
C LYS A 121 -4.09 -24.33 -17.07
N GLU A 122 -5.24 -24.47 -16.41
CA GLU A 122 -5.67 -25.73 -15.84
C GLU A 122 -5.97 -26.74 -16.95
N GLY A 123 -5.39 -27.92 -16.84
CA GLY A 123 -5.65 -29.00 -17.79
C GLY A 123 -4.95 -28.86 -19.13
N TYR A 124 -3.97 -27.95 -19.27
CA TYR A 124 -3.20 -27.76 -20.51
C TYR A 124 -1.84 -28.42 -20.48
N LEU A 125 -1.40 -28.88 -21.65
CA LEU A 125 -0.02 -29.26 -21.92
C LEU A 125 0.79 -28.02 -22.35
N TYR A 126 1.93 -27.82 -21.69
CA TYR A 126 2.97 -26.87 -22.06
C TYR A 126 4.24 -27.62 -22.47
N LEU A 127 4.87 -27.19 -23.56
CA LEU A 127 6.16 -27.69 -24.03
C LEU A 127 7.11 -26.52 -24.21
N MET A 128 8.21 -26.50 -23.44
CA MET A 128 9.24 -25.44 -23.45
C MET A 128 8.61 -24.05 -23.31
N GLY A 129 7.76 -23.87 -22.30
CA GLY A 129 7.05 -22.63 -22.01
C GLY A 129 5.87 -22.30 -22.93
N LYS A 130 5.63 -23.08 -23.99
CA LYS A 130 4.55 -22.84 -24.96
C LYS A 130 3.31 -23.67 -24.65
N GLU A 131 2.16 -23.01 -24.56
CA GLU A 131 0.83 -23.67 -24.50
C GLU A 131 0.57 -24.46 -25.79
N ILE A 132 0.17 -25.73 -25.65
CA ILE A 132 -0.04 -26.63 -26.79
C ILE A 132 -1.52 -26.97 -26.97
N VAL A 133 -2.14 -27.63 -25.99
CA VAL A 133 -3.50 -28.17 -26.11
C VAL A 133 -4.05 -28.53 -24.72
N PRO A 134 -5.38 -28.45 -24.49
CA PRO A 134 -6.00 -29.05 -23.32
C PRO A 134 -5.90 -30.59 -23.35
N VAL A 135 -5.40 -31.18 -22.27
CA VAL A 135 -5.25 -32.63 -22.06
C VAL A 135 -5.93 -33.12 -20.78
N GLY A 136 -6.60 -32.24 -20.05
CA GLY A 136 -7.34 -32.55 -18.81
C GLY A 136 -6.50 -32.50 -17.54
N ALA A 137 -5.19 -32.75 -17.64
CA ALA A 137 -4.22 -32.51 -16.58
C ALA A 137 -3.28 -31.36 -16.96
N THR A 138 -2.82 -30.57 -15.99
CA THR A 138 -1.82 -29.53 -16.23
C THR A 138 -0.44 -30.17 -16.32
N VAL A 139 0.15 -30.25 -17.51
CA VAL A 139 1.41 -30.95 -17.77
C VAL A 139 2.44 -30.00 -18.36
N LEU A 140 3.63 -29.94 -17.78
CA LEU A 140 4.72 -29.03 -18.15
C LEU A 140 5.93 -29.87 -18.55
N ILE A 141 6.40 -29.69 -19.78
CA ILE A 141 7.63 -30.33 -20.28
C ILE A 141 8.64 -29.22 -20.55
N GLY A 142 9.72 -29.17 -19.79
CA GLY A 142 10.71 -28.07 -19.80
C GLY A 142 10.35 -26.89 -18.92
N ALA A 143 11.14 -25.81 -19.04
CA ALA A 143 10.94 -24.55 -18.32
C ALA A 143 9.57 -23.92 -18.61
N ILE A 144 9.06 -23.15 -17.65
CA ILE A 144 7.80 -22.41 -17.75
C ILE A 144 7.92 -21.03 -17.09
N THR A 145 7.35 -20.00 -17.70
CA THR A 145 7.11 -18.72 -17.01
C THR A 145 5.74 -18.79 -16.37
N ALA A 146 5.68 -19.01 -15.06
CA ALA A 146 4.45 -18.92 -14.30
C ALA A 146 3.98 -17.48 -14.24
N ARG A 147 2.67 -17.26 -14.38
CA ARG A 147 2.07 -15.93 -14.34
C ARG A 147 0.83 -15.94 -13.46
N ALA A 148 0.72 -14.92 -12.63
CA ALA A 148 -0.46 -14.64 -11.84
C ALA A 148 -1.15 -13.37 -12.33
N ASP A 149 -2.47 -13.36 -12.28
CA ASP A 149 -3.26 -12.14 -12.35
C ASP A 149 -3.73 -11.81 -10.94
N ALA A 150 -3.51 -10.58 -10.49
CA ALA A 150 -3.87 -10.15 -9.14
C ALA A 150 -4.39 -8.71 -9.17
N ASN A 151 -5.46 -8.47 -8.44
CA ASN A 151 -6.06 -7.15 -8.34
C ASN A 151 -6.66 -6.92 -6.96
N ASP A 152 -6.58 -5.68 -6.51
CA ASP A 152 -7.35 -5.17 -5.39
C ASP A 152 -7.89 -3.77 -5.78
N ALA A 153 -9.13 -3.49 -5.38
CA ALA A 153 -9.84 -2.28 -5.80
C ALA A 153 -9.66 -1.10 -4.83
N GLU A 154 -9.19 -1.35 -3.61
CA GLU A 154 -9.10 -0.38 -2.53
C GLU A 154 -7.67 0.15 -2.40
N THR A 155 -6.74 -0.70 -1.99
CA THR A 155 -5.33 -0.33 -1.76
C THR A 155 -4.40 -0.83 -2.85
N GLY A 156 -4.82 -1.79 -3.66
CA GLY A 156 -4.02 -2.36 -4.74
C GLY A 156 -3.00 -3.40 -4.27
N ILE A 157 -2.34 -4.07 -5.20
CA ILE A 157 -1.43 -5.18 -4.90
C ILE A 157 -0.03 -4.66 -4.54
N GLY A 158 0.45 -5.02 -3.35
CA GLY A 158 1.83 -4.76 -2.93
C GLY A 158 2.80 -5.78 -3.51
N VAL A 159 2.53 -7.08 -3.33
CA VAL A 159 3.38 -8.18 -3.86
C VAL A 159 2.57 -9.41 -4.24
N VAL A 160 3.12 -10.19 -5.19
CA VAL A 160 2.69 -11.56 -5.49
C VAL A 160 3.86 -12.51 -5.25
N GLU A 161 3.63 -13.54 -4.45
CA GLU A 161 4.60 -14.56 -4.09
C GLU A 161 4.28 -15.87 -4.80
N PHE A 162 5.29 -16.50 -5.40
CA PHE A 162 5.20 -17.80 -6.07
C PHE A 162 5.82 -18.89 -5.21
N TYR A 163 5.11 -20.00 -5.04
CA TYR A 163 5.49 -21.14 -4.23
C TYR A 163 5.41 -22.44 -5.02
N VAL A 164 6.31 -23.36 -4.71
CA VAL A 164 6.26 -24.76 -5.15
C VAL A 164 6.30 -25.63 -3.92
N ASP A 165 5.27 -26.45 -3.70
CA ASP A 165 5.12 -27.30 -2.50
C ASP A 165 5.40 -26.52 -1.21
N ASP A 166 4.71 -25.39 -1.04
CA ASP A 166 4.85 -24.45 0.08
C ASP A 166 6.22 -23.78 0.26
N THR A 167 7.17 -24.03 -0.65
CA THR A 167 8.49 -23.38 -0.64
C THR A 167 8.47 -22.14 -1.54
N LEU A 168 8.77 -20.97 -0.95
CA LEU A 168 8.83 -19.69 -1.67
C LEU A 168 9.92 -19.74 -2.74
N GLN A 169 9.55 -19.41 -3.97
CA GLN A 169 10.44 -19.36 -5.13
C GLN A 169 10.72 -17.93 -5.59
N SER A 170 9.72 -17.05 -5.54
CA SER A 170 9.86 -15.66 -6.00
C SER A 170 8.84 -14.73 -5.35
N THR A 171 9.19 -13.45 -5.29
CA THR A 171 8.32 -12.34 -4.86
C THR A 171 8.40 -11.24 -5.92
N VAL A 172 7.26 -10.87 -6.49
CA VAL A 172 7.15 -9.91 -7.59
C VAL A 172 6.25 -8.75 -7.16
N SER A 173 6.76 -7.52 -7.21
CA SER A 173 6.06 -6.32 -6.71
C SER A 173 5.45 -5.44 -7.81
N SER A 174 5.53 -5.86 -9.07
CA SER A 174 5.02 -5.08 -10.20
C SER A 174 4.45 -5.96 -11.30
N TYR A 175 3.37 -5.49 -11.92
CA TYR A 175 2.76 -6.16 -13.06
C TYR A 175 3.66 -6.04 -14.32
N PRO A 176 3.82 -7.09 -15.13
CA PRO A 176 3.20 -8.42 -15.01
C PRO A 176 3.85 -9.28 -13.91
N TYR A 177 3.03 -9.98 -13.11
CA TYR A 177 3.50 -10.87 -12.05
C TYR A 177 3.96 -12.20 -12.64
N GLU A 178 5.24 -12.28 -12.98
CA GLU A 178 5.83 -13.43 -13.68
C GLU A 178 7.05 -13.99 -12.96
N TRP A 179 7.19 -15.31 -12.96
CA TRP A 179 8.36 -16.02 -12.45
C TRP A 179 8.76 -17.14 -13.42
N LEU A 180 10.04 -17.15 -13.84
CA LEU A 180 10.62 -18.22 -14.65
C LEU A 180 11.02 -19.40 -13.77
N TRP A 181 10.34 -20.53 -13.95
CA TRP A 181 10.72 -21.82 -13.37
C TRP A 181 11.53 -22.61 -14.40
N ASP A 182 12.86 -22.63 -14.21
CA ASP A 182 13.83 -23.39 -15.01
C ASP A 182 14.68 -24.37 -14.18
N ALA A 183 14.33 -24.56 -12.90
CA ALA A 183 14.97 -25.57 -12.05
C ALA A 183 14.51 -26.99 -12.41
N PRO A 184 15.37 -28.02 -12.26
CA PRO A 184 14.98 -29.41 -12.44
C PRO A 184 13.85 -29.79 -11.49
N ALA A 185 12.79 -30.41 -12.04
CA ALA A 185 11.61 -30.81 -11.29
C ALA A 185 10.92 -31.98 -12.01
N PHE A 186 10.36 -32.92 -11.23
CA PHE A 186 9.80 -34.16 -11.75
C PHE A 186 8.52 -34.53 -11.01
N PHE A 187 7.55 -35.05 -11.77
CA PHE A 187 6.27 -35.53 -11.26
C PHE A 187 5.35 -34.41 -10.78
N LYS A 188 4.53 -34.71 -9.77
CA LYS A 188 3.45 -33.87 -9.30
C LYS A 188 3.96 -32.85 -8.28
N HIS A 189 3.60 -31.59 -8.49
CA HIS A 189 3.85 -30.49 -7.57
C HIS A 189 2.61 -29.60 -7.46
N THR A 190 2.55 -28.80 -6.40
CA THR A 190 1.57 -27.73 -6.26
C THR A 190 2.25 -26.39 -6.50
N LEU A 191 1.86 -25.71 -7.59
CA LEU A 191 2.20 -24.31 -7.81
C LEU A 191 1.17 -23.45 -7.09
N LYS A 192 1.60 -22.64 -6.13
CA LYS A 192 0.73 -21.73 -5.39
C LYS A 192 1.17 -20.29 -5.58
N VAL A 193 0.23 -19.39 -5.75
CA VAL A 193 0.46 -17.94 -5.79
C VAL A 193 -0.26 -17.30 -4.62
N VAL A 194 0.38 -16.33 -3.97
CA VAL A 194 -0.20 -15.56 -2.86
C VAL A 194 -0.06 -14.09 -3.19
N ALA A 195 -1.17 -13.38 -3.33
CA ALA A 195 -1.17 -11.92 -3.46
C ALA A 195 -1.34 -11.28 -2.08
N LYS A 196 -0.61 -10.19 -1.84
CA LYS A 196 -0.73 -9.33 -0.67
C LYS A 196 -0.98 -7.91 -1.13
N ASP A 197 -2.05 -7.29 -0.63
CA ASP A 197 -2.32 -5.87 -0.87
C ASP A 197 -1.45 -4.96 0.02
N PHE A 198 -1.60 -3.64 -0.12
CA PHE A 198 -0.88 -2.68 0.72
C PHE A 198 -1.45 -2.54 2.14
N ALA A 199 -2.65 -3.05 2.40
CA ALA A 199 -3.25 -3.12 3.73
C ALA A 199 -2.84 -4.37 4.53
N GLY A 200 -2.17 -5.33 3.87
CA GLY A 200 -1.74 -6.60 4.45
C GLY A 200 -2.77 -7.72 4.34
N ASN A 201 -3.89 -7.54 3.63
CA ASN A 201 -4.79 -8.65 3.33
C ASN A 201 -4.17 -9.54 2.25
N THR A 202 -4.56 -10.82 2.28
CA THR A 202 -3.95 -11.84 1.43
C THR A 202 -5.00 -12.73 0.80
N ALA A 203 -4.71 -13.18 -0.42
CA ALA A 203 -5.46 -14.23 -1.10
C ALA A 203 -4.49 -15.16 -1.82
N SER A 204 -4.93 -16.39 -2.09
CA SER A 204 -4.11 -17.38 -2.75
C SER A 204 -4.90 -18.19 -3.76
N ASP A 205 -4.21 -18.60 -4.82
CA ASP A 205 -4.69 -19.60 -5.78
C ASP A 205 -3.62 -20.67 -5.95
N GLU A 206 -4.02 -21.89 -6.28
CA GLU A 206 -3.11 -23.01 -6.44
C GLU A 206 -3.47 -23.90 -7.62
N ARG A 207 -2.45 -24.55 -8.18
CA ARG A 207 -2.56 -25.42 -9.33
C ARG A 207 -1.71 -26.66 -9.12
N GLU A 208 -2.37 -27.80 -9.19
CA GLU A 208 -1.69 -29.07 -9.33
C GLU A 208 -1.11 -29.19 -10.75
N ILE A 209 0.18 -29.52 -10.83
CA ILE A 209 0.92 -29.64 -12.08
C ILE A 209 1.72 -30.94 -12.10
N TRP A 210 1.93 -31.48 -13.29
CA TRP A 210 2.92 -32.51 -13.57
C TRP A 210 4.06 -31.88 -14.38
N ILE A 211 5.27 -31.83 -13.83
CA ILE A 211 6.43 -31.22 -14.49
C ILE A 211 7.51 -32.26 -14.80
N PHE A 212 8.15 -32.09 -15.95
CA PHE A 212 9.33 -32.84 -16.37
C PHE A 212 10.34 -31.85 -16.94
N ASN A 213 11.20 -31.32 -16.07
CA ASN A 213 12.29 -30.41 -16.44
C ASN A 213 13.63 -30.99 -15.97
N ILE A 214 14.61 -31.07 -16.88
CA ILE A 214 15.91 -31.74 -16.67
C ILE A 214 17.03 -30.70 -16.61
#